data_AF-A0A4P6K0L3-F1
#
_entry.id   AF-A0A4P6K0L3-F1
#
_cell.length_a   1.000
_cell.length_b   1.000
_cell.length_c   1.000
_cell.angle_alpha   90.00
_cell.angle_beta   90.00
_cell.angle_gamma   90.00
#
_symmetry.space_group_name_H-M   'P 1'
#
loop_
_entity.id
_entity.type
_entity.pdbx_description
1 polymer ?
#
loop_
_entity_poly.entity_id
_entity_poly.type
_entity_poly.pdbx_seq_one_letter_code
_entity_poly.pdbx_strand_id
1 'polypeptide(L)'
;MQFNLYHWLFDDPYTAGSNAGLSGPETFHFVWPWLIFCCAGLLLAFYYAVEGRKRFVKGKPLVKYMLDRYLGWFAVICFVGLPLLFSRVFLDGYFFAWRAWRYLWLVSLLVWAIMWVVYMLRKYPQERASYEAYQQRQQYMPKSSKSNKRKAKAASR
;
A
#
# COMPACT_ATOMS: atom_id res chain seq x y z
N MET A 1 19.05 -35.42 -7.65
CA MET A 1 19.36 -34.04 -7.26
C MET A 1 18.44 -33.64 -6.13
N GLN A 2 18.99 -33.36 -4.94
CA GLN A 2 18.20 -32.96 -3.78
C GLN A 2 18.10 -31.43 -3.80
N PHE A 3 16.93 -30.89 -4.09
CA PHE A 3 16.69 -29.45 -4.13
C PHE A 3 16.80 -28.88 -2.71
N ASN A 4 17.86 -28.11 -2.45
CA ASN A 4 18.07 -27.49 -1.15
C ASN A 4 17.59 -26.03 -1.19
N LEU A 5 16.42 -25.80 -0.58
CA LEU A 5 15.73 -24.50 -0.56
C LEU A 5 16.60 -23.38 0.02
N TYR A 6 17.43 -23.70 1.03
CA TYR A 6 18.28 -22.73 1.70
C TYR A 6 19.33 -22.17 0.74
N HIS A 7 20.09 -23.06 0.09
CA HIS A 7 21.09 -22.68 -0.91
C HIS A 7 20.47 -21.93 -2.09
N TRP A 8 19.30 -22.37 -2.57
CA TRP A 8 18.63 -21.66 -3.66
C TRP A 8 18.19 -20.23 -3.30
N LEU A 9 17.80 -19.98 -2.04
CA LEU A 9 17.32 -18.68 -1.59
C LEU A 9 18.47 -17.70 -1.28
N PHE A 10 19.58 -18.20 -0.74
CA PHE A 10 20.68 -17.38 -0.22
C PHE A 10 21.94 -17.36 -1.10
N ASP A 11 22.14 -18.34 -2.00
CA ASP A 11 23.27 -18.31 -2.93
C ASP A 11 23.01 -17.34 -4.09
N ASP A 12 24.09 -16.90 -4.72
CA ASP A 12 24.05 -15.99 -5.86
C ASP A 12 23.31 -16.60 -7.08
N PRO A 13 22.85 -15.78 -8.03
CA PRO A 13 22.07 -16.23 -9.18
C PRO A 13 22.77 -17.26 -10.06
N TYR A 14 24.10 -17.24 -10.11
CA TYR A 14 24.90 -18.15 -10.92
C TYR A 14 25.03 -19.51 -10.24
N THR A 15 25.37 -19.53 -8.95
CA THR A 15 25.49 -20.78 -8.18
C THR A 15 24.16 -21.50 -8.02
N ALA A 16 23.07 -20.76 -7.84
CA ALA A 16 21.72 -21.34 -7.83
C ALA A 16 21.28 -21.85 -9.22
N GLY A 17 21.70 -21.19 -10.31
CA GLY A 17 21.44 -21.64 -11.68
C GLY A 17 22.18 -22.94 -12.01
N SER A 18 23.47 -23.02 -11.67
CA SER A 18 24.28 -24.24 -11.87
C SER A 18 23.77 -25.41 -11.02
N ASN A 19 23.36 -25.16 -9.78
CA ASN A 19 22.72 -26.16 -8.90
C ASN A 19 21.37 -26.65 -9.44
N ALA A 20 20.69 -25.84 -10.26
CA ALA A 20 19.44 -26.20 -10.95
C ALA A 20 19.68 -26.86 -12.33
N GLY A 21 20.94 -27.10 -12.72
CA GLY A 21 21.30 -27.69 -14.01
C GLY A 21 21.26 -26.72 -15.19
N LEU A 22 21.23 -25.41 -14.93
CA LEU A 22 21.29 -24.37 -15.97
C LEU A 22 22.76 -24.02 -16.27
N SER A 23 23.08 -23.78 -17.55
CA SER A 23 24.40 -23.35 -18.01
C SER A 23 24.68 -21.85 -17.81
N GLY A 24 23.82 -21.15 -17.07
CA GLY A 24 23.89 -19.71 -16.85
C GLY A 24 23.06 -19.26 -15.63
N PRO A 25 22.99 -17.95 -15.36
CA PRO A 25 22.24 -17.42 -14.22
C PRO A 25 20.74 -17.67 -14.38
N GLU A 26 20.04 -17.86 -13.26
CA GLU A 26 18.58 -18.06 -13.27
C GLU A 26 17.85 -16.89 -13.95
N THR A 27 17.06 -17.21 -14.97
CA THR A 27 16.24 -16.23 -15.69
C THR A 27 15.02 -15.85 -14.85
N PHE A 28 14.68 -14.56 -14.85
CA PHE A 28 13.53 -14.06 -14.12
C PHE A 28 12.40 -13.73 -15.05
N HIS A 29 11.38 -14.57 -15.00
CA HIS A 29 10.22 -14.47 -15.89
C HIS A 29 9.22 -13.39 -15.46
N PHE A 30 9.32 -12.88 -14.23
CA PHE A 30 8.32 -11.98 -13.64
C PHE A 30 8.71 -10.49 -13.64
N VAL A 31 9.74 -10.09 -14.41
CA VAL A 31 10.16 -8.68 -14.54
C VAL A 31 8.99 -7.80 -14.96
N TRP A 32 8.38 -8.14 -16.11
CA TRP A 32 7.37 -7.31 -16.74
C TRP A 32 6.08 -7.23 -15.91
N PRO A 33 5.50 -8.34 -15.41
CA PRO A 33 4.33 -8.27 -14.55
C PRO A 33 4.57 -7.43 -13.29
N TRP A 34 5.74 -7.56 -12.65
CA TRP A 34 6.07 -6.76 -11.47
C TRP A 34 6.21 -5.28 -11.81
N LEU A 35 6.98 -4.94 -12.85
CA LEU A 35 7.15 -3.56 -13.26
C LEU A 35 5.81 -2.89 -13.61
N ILE A 36 4.97 -3.59 -14.38
CA ILE A 36 3.62 -3.13 -14.72
C ILE A 36 2.80 -2.93 -13.44
N PHE A 37 2.82 -3.87 -12.51
CA PHE A 37 2.11 -3.78 -11.24
C PHE A 37 2.54 -2.57 -10.41
N CYS A 38 3.85 -2.34 -10.25
CA CYS A 38 4.40 -1.21 -9.51
C CYS A 38 4.05 0.13 -10.18
N CYS A 39 4.25 0.25 -11.50
CA CYS A 39 3.98 1.47 -12.24
C CYS A 39 2.48 1.79 -12.27
N ALA A 40 1.63 0.81 -12.60
CA ALA A 40 0.18 0.98 -12.62
C ALA A 40 -0.36 1.29 -11.22
N GLY A 41 0.19 0.66 -10.17
CA GLY A 41 -0.22 0.91 -8.80
C GLY A 41 0.11 2.34 -8.32
N LEU A 42 1.30 2.84 -8.67
CA LEU A 42 1.67 4.24 -8.40
C LEU A 42 0.84 5.23 -9.22
N LEU A 43 0.58 4.93 -10.50
CA LEU A 43 -0.30 5.75 -11.34
C LEU A 43 -1.72 5.82 -10.76
N LEU A 44 -2.26 4.72 -10.26
CA LEU A 44 -3.57 4.68 -9.61
C LEU A 44 -3.60 5.57 -8.35
N ALA A 45 -2.57 5.46 -7.49
CA ALA A 45 -2.45 6.29 -6.30
C ALA A 45 -2.30 7.78 -6.65
N PHE A 46 -1.53 8.10 -7.69
CA PHE A 46 -1.34 9.45 -8.20
C PHE A 46 -2.65 10.04 -8.76
N TYR A 47 -3.34 9.29 -9.63
CA TYR A 47 -4.64 9.68 -10.18
C TYR A 47 -5.66 9.97 -9.09
N TYR A 48 -5.73 9.08 -8.09
CA TYR A 48 -6.60 9.29 -6.94
C TYR A 48 -6.23 10.56 -6.15
N ALA A 49 -4.94 10.81 -5.90
CA ALA A 49 -4.50 11.98 -5.15
C ALA A 49 -4.82 13.31 -5.86
N VAL A 50 -4.67 13.36 -7.18
CA VAL A 50 -4.87 14.58 -7.99
C VAL A 50 -6.35 14.85 -8.26
N GLU A 51 -7.06 13.83 -8.74
CA GLU A 51 -8.39 14.00 -9.34
C GLU A 51 -9.47 13.17 -8.62
N GLY A 52 -9.16 11.91 -8.31
CA GLY A 52 -10.13 10.99 -7.69
C GLY A 52 -10.64 11.50 -6.34
N ARG A 53 -9.78 12.14 -5.55
CA ARG A 53 -10.11 12.72 -4.24
C ARG A 53 -11.15 13.84 -4.35
N LYS A 54 -11.08 14.65 -5.41
CA LYS A 54 -11.99 15.77 -5.63
C LYS A 54 -13.33 15.31 -6.22
N ARG A 55 -13.32 14.27 -7.03
CA ARG A 55 -14.48 13.81 -7.80
C ARG A 55 -15.33 12.76 -7.05
N PHE A 56 -14.70 11.76 -6.42
CA PHE A 56 -15.42 10.59 -5.89
C PHE A 56 -15.67 10.63 -4.37
N VAL A 57 -14.80 11.27 -3.60
CA VAL A 57 -14.89 11.31 -2.11
C VAL A 57 -15.29 12.68 -1.55
N LYS A 58 -15.76 13.59 -2.41
CA LYS A 58 -16.33 14.87 -1.99
C LYS A 58 -17.56 14.63 -1.12
N GLY A 59 -17.51 15.10 0.13
CA GLY A 59 -18.61 14.97 1.10
C GLY A 59 -18.70 13.62 1.83
N LYS A 60 -17.81 12.66 1.55
CA LYS A 60 -17.78 11.34 2.20
C LYS A 60 -16.47 11.16 3.00
N PRO A 61 -16.35 11.73 4.21
CA PRO A 61 -15.09 11.77 4.94
C PRO A 61 -14.60 10.38 5.37
N LEU A 62 -15.51 9.43 5.63
CA LEU A 62 -15.17 8.04 5.94
C LEU A 62 -14.44 7.37 4.76
N VAL A 63 -15.07 7.42 3.57
CA VAL A 63 -14.51 6.83 2.34
C VAL A 63 -13.20 7.51 1.96
N LYS A 64 -13.12 8.83 2.13
CA LYS A 64 -11.88 9.60 1.95
C LYS A 64 -10.76 9.07 2.85
N TYR A 65 -11.02 8.94 4.14
CA TYR A 65 -10.01 8.46 5.10
C TYR A 65 -9.55 7.04 4.77
N MET A 66 -10.50 6.16 4.45
CA MET A 66 -10.22 4.78 4.07
C MET A 66 -9.36 4.69 2.81
N LEU A 67 -9.74 5.38 1.73
CA LEU A 67 -9.00 5.35 0.47
C LEU A 67 -7.65 6.07 0.56
N ASP A 68 -7.55 7.19 1.28
CA ASP A 68 -6.29 7.89 1.53
C ASP A 68 -5.30 6.94 2.25
N ARG A 69 -5.77 6.16 3.23
CA ARG A 69 -4.94 5.18 3.96
C ARG A 69 -4.61 3.95 3.10
N TYR A 70 -5.57 3.42 2.33
CA TYR A 70 -5.37 2.27 1.45
C TYR A 70 -4.34 2.58 0.37
N LEU A 71 -4.61 3.61 -0.44
CA LEU A 71 -3.75 3.98 -1.56
C LEU A 71 -2.41 4.54 -1.09
N GLY A 72 -2.35 5.16 0.10
CA GLY A 72 -1.08 5.58 0.70
C GLY A 72 -0.16 4.40 0.98
N TRP A 73 -0.62 3.38 1.71
CA TRP A 73 0.19 2.19 1.97
C TRP A 73 0.47 1.38 0.71
N PHE A 74 -0.50 1.29 -0.21
CA PHE A 74 -0.30 0.65 -1.50
C PHE A 74 0.81 1.32 -2.30
N ALA A 75 0.82 2.66 -2.36
CA ALA A 75 1.85 3.42 -3.03
C ALA A 75 3.22 3.19 -2.41
N VAL A 76 3.33 3.10 -1.07
CA VAL A 76 4.59 2.78 -0.39
C VAL A 76 5.10 1.39 -0.81
N ILE A 77 4.24 0.38 -0.86
CA ILE A 77 4.61 -0.98 -1.29
C ILE A 77 5.09 -0.98 -2.75
N CYS A 78 4.36 -0.31 -3.65
CA CYS A 78 4.75 -0.20 -5.05
C CYS A 78 6.06 0.60 -5.23
N PHE A 79 6.25 1.65 -4.44
CA PHE A 79 7.45 2.49 -4.47
C PHE A 79 8.67 1.71 -3.99
N VAL A 80 8.58 0.96 -2.88
CA VAL A 80 9.64 0.08 -2.39
C VAL A 80 9.91 -1.08 -3.36
N GLY A 81 8.88 -1.55 -4.08
CA GLY A 81 9.02 -2.59 -5.08
C GLY A 81 9.91 -2.20 -6.27
N LEU A 82 10.01 -0.91 -6.62
CA LEU A 82 10.84 -0.44 -7.74
C LEU A 82 12.35 -0.55 -7.45
N PRO A 83 12.91 0.00 -6.36
CA PRO A 83 14.31 -0.21 -5.98
C PRO A 83 14.68 -1.68 -5.83
N LEU A 84 13.78 -2.53 -5.32
CA LEU A 84 14.00 -3.97 -5.23
C LEU A 84 14.05 -4.66 -6.59
N LEU A 85 13.35 -4.13 -7.59
CA LEU A 85 13.46 -4.59 -8.97
C LEU A 85 14.80 -4.14 -9.59
N PHE A 86 15.22 -2.89 -9.34
CA PHE A 86 16.51 -2.37 -9.81
C PHE A 86 17.71 -3.02 -9.13
N SER A 87 17.59 -3.43 -7.86
CA SER A 87 18.66 -4.12 -7.15
C SER A 87 19.05 -5.43 -7.81
N ARG A 88 18.17 -6.03 -8.63
CA ARG A 88 18.53 -7.13 -9.53
C ARG A 88 19.69 -6.74 -10.45
N VAL A 89 19.53 -5.66 -11.22
CA VAL A 89 20.49 -5.25 -12.26
C VAL A 89 21.85 -4.91 -11.66
N PHE A 90 21.87 -4.32 -10.47
CA PHE A 90 23.10 -3.83 -9.84
C PHE A 90 23.72 -4.79 -8.82
N LEU A 91 22.95 -5.73 -8.24
CA LEU A 91 23.42 -6.65 -7.19
C LEU A 91 23.37 -8.13 -7.61
N ASP A 92 23.25 -8.43 -8.90
CA ASP A 92 23.21 -9.82 -9.42
C ASP A 92 24.46 -10.66 -9.05
N GLY A 93 25.56 -10.06 -8.58
CA GLY A 93 26.77 -10.76 -8.13
C GLY A 93 26.91 -10.97 -6.62
N TYR A 94 25.94 -10.57 -5.78
CA TYR A 94 26.06 -10.61 -4.31
C TYR A 94 25.14 -11.63 -3.64
N PHE A 95 25.58 -12.18 -2.50
CA PHE A 95 24.94 -13.22 -1.65
C PHE A 95 23.58 -12.84 -1.01
N PHE A 96 23.00 -11.69 -1.38
CA PHE A 96 21.64 -11.27 -0.98
C PHE A 96 20.79 -11.06 -2.22
N ALA A 97 20.84 -12.09 -3.09
CA ALA A 97 20.17 -12.10 -4.37
C ALA A 97 18.72 -11.66 -4.22
N TRP A 98 18.28 -10.84 -5.18
CA TRP A 98 16.93 -10.30 -5.37
C TRP A 98 15.76 -11.27 -5.05
N ARG A 99 15.99 -12.58 -5.03
CA ARG A 99 15.06 -13.64 -4.61
C ARG A 99 14.50 -13.42 -3.20
N ALA A 100 15.36 -13.28 -2.19
CA ALA A 100 14.92 -13.16 -0.78
C ALA A 100 14.06 -11.90 -0.60
N TRP A 101 14.53 -10.77 -1.14
CA TRP A 101 13.83 -9.49 -1.10
C TRP A 101 12.50 -9.52 -1.86
N ARG A 102 12.44 -10.22 -3.01
CA ARG A 102 11.20 -10.45 -3.75
C ARG A 102 10.16 -11.15 -2.89
N TYR A 103 10.52 -12.27 -2.28
CA TYR A 103 9.57 -13.03 -1.49
C TYR A 103 9.14 -12.26 -0.25
N LEU A 104 10.04 -11.50 0.38
CA LEU A 104 9.69 -10.62 1.49
C LEU A 104 8.71 -9.52 1.04
N TRP A 105 8.93 -8.93 -0.14
CA TRP A 105 8.01 -7.96 -0.74
C TRP A 105 6.64 -8.58 -1.07
N LEU A 106 6.61 -9.78 -1.66
CA LEU A 106 5.35 -10.50 -1.94
C LEU A 106 4.60 -10.87 -0.65
N VAL A 107 5.31 -11.30 0.40
CA VAL A 107 4.73 -11.58 1.71
C VAL A 107 4.16 -10.30 2.31
N SER A 108 4.86 -9.16 2.17
CA SER A 108 4.36 -7.86 2.62
C SER A 108 3.08 -7.44 1.90
N LEU A 109 3.00 -7.68 0.58
CA LEU A 109 1.80 -7.45 -0.22
C LEU A 109 0.65 -8.36 0.24
N LEU A 110 0.92 -9.64 0.48
CA LEU A 110 -0.06 -10.61 0.98
C LEU A 110 -0.61 -10.19 2.35
N VAL A 111 0.26 -9.87 3.31
CA VAL A 111 -0.11 -9.42 4.66
C VAL A 111 -0.95 -8.14 4.59
N TRP A 112 -0.54 -7.19 3.74
CA TRP A 112 -1.28 -5.96 3.51
C TRP A 112 -2.68 -6.23 2.92
N ALA A 113 -2.78 -7.12 1.93
CA ALA A 113 -4.07 -7.50 1.33
C ALA A 113 -4.99 -8.15 2.36
N ILE A 114 -4.48 -9.09 3.16
CA ILE A 114 -5.24 -9.75 4.24
C ILE A 114 -5.71 -8.73 5.27
N MET A 115 -4.83 -7.84 5.72
CA MET A 115 -5.18 -6.79 6.68
C MET A 115 -6.33 -5.91 6.19
N TRP A 116 -6.32 -5.55 4.90
CA TRP A 116 -7.39 -4.75 4.30
C TRP A 116 -8.69 -5.51 4.09
N VAL A 117 -8.64 -6.79 3.72
CA VAL A 117 -9.82 -7.65 3.66
C VAL A 117 -10.47 -7.76 5.05
N VAL A 118 -9.68 -8.00 6.09
CA VAL A 118 -10.17 -8.05 7.47
C VAL A 118 -10.75 -6.70 7.91
N TYR A 119 -10.08 -5.60 7.56
CA TYR A 119 -10.59 -4.25 7.83
C TYR A 119 -11.94 -4.02 7.16
N MET A 120 -12.09 -4.38 5.88
CA MET A 120 -13.34 -4.21 5.12
C MET A 120 -14.49 -5.05 5.68
N LEU A 121 -14.21 -6.29 6.10
CA LEU A 121 -15.26 -7.19 6.61
C LEU A 121 -15.67 -6.90 8.05
N ARG A 122 -14.72 -6.51 8.91
CA ARG A 122 -14.98 -6.36 10.36
C ARG A 122 -15.09 -4.91 10.81
N LYS A 123 -14.14 -4.07 10.41
CA LYS A 123 -13.99 -2.73 10.98
C LYS A 123 -14.77 -1.66 10.22
N TYR A 124 -14.78 -1.72 8.90
CA TYR A 124 -15.55 -0.82 8.05
C TYR A 124 -17.06 -0.76 8.38
N PRO A 125 -17.80 -1.89 8.57
CA PRO A 125 -19.21 -1.81 8.93
C PRO A 125 -19.45 -1.13 10.29
N GLN A 126 -18.56 -1.33 11.26
CA GLN A 126 -18.63 -0.70 12.58
C GLN A 126 -18.35 0.81 12.51
N GLU A 127 -17.34 1.22 11.74
CA GLU A 127 -17.02 2.64 11.54
C GLU A 127 -18.16 3.36 10.79
N ARG A 128 -18.80 2.69 9.84
CA ARG A 128 -19.97 3.24 9.14
C ARG A 128 -21.16 3.44 10.09
N ALA A 129 -21.53 2.44 10.88
CA ALA A 129 -22.65 2.53 11.81
C ALA A 129 -22.42 3.60 12.89
N SER A 130 -21.20 3.70 13.42
CA SER A 130 -20.85 4.74 14.40
C SER A 130 -20.87 6.14 13.79
N TYR A 131 -20.44 6.28 12.53
CA TYR A 131 -20.49 7.55 11.80
C TYR A 131 -21.95 7.99 11.53
N GLU A 132 -22.84 7.08 11.16
CA GLU A 132 -24.27 7.35 10.99
C GLU A 132 -24.93 7.78 12.31
N ALA A 133 -24.65 7.10 13.42
CA ALA A 133 -25.12 7.48 14.75
C ALA A 133 -24.59 8.86 15.18
N TYR A 134 -23.34 9.18 14.85
CA TYR A 134 -22.75 10.49 15.12
C TYR A 134 -23.40 11.60 14.30
N GLN A 135 -23.72 11.35 13.03
CA GLN A 135 -24.47 12.31 12.19
C GLN A 135 -25.87 12.58 12.74
N GLN A 136 -26.60 11.54 13.18
CA GLN A 136 -27.90 11.70 13.82
C GLN A 136 -27.79 12.57 15.09
N ARG A 137 -26.80 12.32 15.96
CA ARG A 137 -26.57 13.13 17.16
C ARG A 137 -26.25 14.60 16.83
N GLN A 138 -25.50 14.86 15.77
CA GLN A 138 -25.19 16.22 15.32
C GLN A 138 -26.41 16.98 14.79
N GLN A 139 -27.44 16.29 14.27
CA GLN A 139 -28.69 16.93 13.86
C GLN A 139 -29.49 17.47 15.06
N TYR A 140 -29.40 16.79 16.20
CA TYR A 140 -30.10 17.19 17.43
C TYR A 140 -29.28 18.13 18.33
N MET A 141 -27.98 18.27 18.08
CA MET A 141 -27.17 19.28 18.76
C MET A 141 -27.41 20.63 18.09
N PRO A 142 -27.95 21.64 18.80
CA PRO A 142 -28.05 22.98 18.23
C PRO A 142 -26.64 23.43 17.86
N LYS A 143 -26.40 23.71 16.56
CA LYS A 143 -25.18 24.38 16.09
C LYS A 143 -25.05 25.64 16.92
N SER A 144 -24.18 25.63 17.93
CA SER A 144 -24.13 26.72 18.90
C SER A 144 -23.57 27.97 18.20
N SER A 145 -24.48 28.78 17.67
CA SER A 145 -24.19 30.14 17.20
C SER A 145 -23.68 31.04 18.33
N LYS A 146 -23.63 30.52 19.57
CA LYS A 146 -23.09 31.17 20.77
C LYS A 146 -21.56 31.32 20.80
N SER A 147 -20.78 30.52 20.06
CA SER A 147 -19.31 30.71 20.04
C SER A 147 -18.89 31.92 19.19
N ASN A 148 -19.55 32.17 18.05
CA ASN A 148 -19.24 33.32 17.20
C ASN A 148 -19.77 34.66 17.74
N LYS A 149 -20.87 34.68 18.49
CA LYS A 149 -21.37 35.93 19.12
C LYS A 149 -20.53 36.41 20.30
N ARG A 150 -19.77 35.54 20.97
CA ARG A 150 -18.96 35.95 22.14
C ARG A 150 -17.65 36.64 21.75
N LYS A 151 -17.12 36.43 20.54
CA LYS A 151 -15.93 37.16 20.05
C LYS A 151 -16.24 38.54 19.47
N ALA A 152 -17.46 38.77 18.97
CA ALA A 152 -17.85 40.08 18.42
C ALA A 152 -18.11 41.14 19.50
N LYS A 153 -18.42 40.75 20.75
CA LYS A 153 -18.73 41.69 21.85
C LYS A 153 -17.52 42.08 22.71
N ALA A 154 -16.37 41.44 22.50
CA ALA A 154 -15.11 41.75 23.18
C ALA A 154 -14.21 42.72 22.37
N ALA A 155 -14.59 43.05 21.14
CA ALA A 155 -13.84 43.95 20.25
C ALA A 155 -14.49 45.34 20.10
N SER A 156 -15.48 45.68 20.94
CA SER A 156 -16.20 46.96 20.91
C SER A 156 -16.15 47.71 22.26
N ARG A 157 -14.98 47.79 22.88
CA ARG A 157 -14.70 48.68 24.00
C ARG A 157 -13.36 49.34 23.82
#